data_AF-A0A6V8N618-F1
#
_entry.id   AF-A0A6V8N618-F1
#
_cell.length_a   1.000
_cell.length_b   1.000
_cell.length_c   1.000
_cell.angle_alpha   90.00
_cell.angle_beta   90.00
_cell.angle_gamma   90.00
#
_symmetry.space_group_name_H-M   'P 1'
#
loop_
_entity.id
_entity.type
_entity.pdbx_description
1 polymer ?
#
loop_
_entity_poly.entity_id
_entity_poly.type
_entity_poly.pdbx_seq_one_letter_code
_entity_poly.pdbx_strand_id
1 'polypeptide(L)'
;MIKVYSPKDELELSLIRGLLDSEGIQYCVFNDHFGSMRVGPQIDLLNKKTIMVALEDLEKTRQVIADVVERAAATEETARQYSGIQKIRMVIEALFFGWFMPERKQRK
;
A
#
# COMPACT_ATOMS: atom_id res chain seq x y z
N MET A 1 -18.73 19.23 0.54
CA MET A 1 -17.55 18.35 0.47
C MET A 1 -17.85 17.15 -0.42
N ILE A 2 -16.93 16.77 -1.30
CA ILE A 2 -17.10 15.73 -2.32
C ILE A 2 -16.06 14.62 -2.10
N LYS A 3 -16.45 13.36 -2.31
CA LYS A 3 -15.56 12.19 -2.21
C LYS A 3 -14.60 12.18 -3.39
N VAL A 4 -13.29 12.11 -3.10
CA VAL A 4 -12.25 12.10 -4.14
C VAL A 4 -11.61 10.74 -4.27
N TYR A 5 -11.17 10.16 -3.15
CA TYR A 5 -10.36 8.97 -3.14
C TYR A 5 -10.51 8.17 -1.85
N SER A 6 -10.39 6.85 -1.96
CA SER A 6 -10.39 5.94 -0.81
C SER A 6 -9.06 5.19 -0.78
N PRO A 7 -8.15 5.52 0.15
CA PRO A 7 -6.86 4.84 0.29
C PRO A 7 -7.01 3.35 0.60
N LYS A 8 -6.03 2.56 0.18
CA LYS A 8 -5.95 1.12 0.47
C LYS A 8 -5.39 0.86 1.86
N ASP A 9 -4.36 1.62 2.23
CA ASP A 9 -3.58 1.43 3.45
C ASP A 9 -3.42 2.74 4.25
N GLU A 10 -3.13 2.61 5.55
CA GLU A 10 -2.93 3.75 6.45
C GLU A 10 -1.69 4.59 6.07
N LEU A 11 -0.67 3.93 5.50
CA LEU A 11 0.51 4.62 4.96
C LEU A 11 0.15 5.52 3.78
N GLU A 12 -0.65 5.01 2.84
CA GLU A 12 -1.11 5.78 1.69
C GLU A 12 -1.97 6.98 2.14
N LEU A 13 -2.87 6.77 3.10
CA LEU A 13 -3.64 7.86 3.71
C LEU A 13 -2.72 8.93 4.33
N SER A 14 -1.71 8.52 5.08
CA SER A 14 -0.78 9.44 5.75
C SER A 14 0.04 10.26 4.75
N LEU A 15 0.48 9.64 3.65
CA LEU A 15 1.19 10.34 2.56
C LEU A 15 0.29 11.38 1.88
N ILE A 16 -0.95 10.99 1.55
CA ILE A 16 -1.90 11.91 0.91
C ILE A 16 -2.23 13.08 1.84
N ARG A 17 -2.43 12.83 3.14
CA ARG A 17 -2.64 13.89 4.14
C ARG A 17 -1.51 14.90 4.14
N GLY A 18 -0.27 14.44 4.26
CA GLY A 18 0.91 15.32 4.25
C GLY A 18 1.01 16.15 2.97
N LEU A 19 0.64 15.59 1.81
CA LEU A 19 0.62 16.33 0.56
C LEU A 19 -0.48 17.40 0.53
N LEU A 20 -1.70 17.04 0.92
CA LEU A 20 -2.82 18.00 0.97
C LEU A 20 -2.54 19.13 1.96
N ASP A 21 -1.94 18.81 3.11
CA ASP A 21 -1.49 19.79 4.09
C ASP A 21 -0.41 20.72 3.51
N SER A 22 0.54 20.18 2.74
CA SER A 22 1.59 20.99 2.10
C SER A 22 1.05 21.94 1.01
N GLU A 23 -0.02 21.54 0.35
CA GLU A 23 -0.70 22.31 -0.70
C GLU A 23 -1.76 23.29 -0.15
N GLY A 24 -1.96 23.30 1.17
CA GLY A 24 -2.95 24.14 1.85
C GLY A 24 -4.40 23.76 1.57
N ILE A 25 -4.66 22.52 1.13
CA ILE A 25 -6.00 22.05 0.73
C ILE A 25 -6.75 21.57 1.97
N GLN A 26 -7.97 22.08 2.18
CA GLN A 26 -8.81 21.59 3.27
C GLN A 26 -9.46 20.24 2.91
N TYR A 27 -9.20 19.23 3.75
CA TYR A 27 -9.76 17.90 3.58
C TYR A 27 -10.43 17.39 4.86
N CYS A 28 -11.33 16.43 4.69
CA CYS A 28 -11.96 15.67 5.74
C CYS A 28 -11.88 14.18 5.39
N VAL A 29 -11.50 13.35 6.37
CA VAL A 29 -11.43 11.90 6.18
C VAL A 29 -12.66 11.25 6.80
N PHE A 30 -13.56 10.80 5.93
CA PHE A 30 -14.71 10.01 6.34
C PHE A 30 -14.24 8.64 6.85
N ASN A 31 -14.86 8.16 7.94
CA ASN A 31 -14.54 6.89 8.60
C ASN A 31 -13.11 6.77 9.20
N ASP A 32 -12.42 7.88 9.48
CA ASP A 32 -11.04 7.82 9.97
C ASP A 32 -10.86 7.01 11.26
N HIS A 33 -11.77 7.19 12.22
CA HIS A 33 -11.70 6.50 13.51
C HIS A 33 -12.38 5.12 13.52
N PHE A 34 -13.37 4.90 12.65
CA PHE A 34 -14.12 3.64 12.62
C PHE A 34 -13.45 2.57 11.76
N GLY A 35 -12.78 2.97 10.66
CA GLY A 35 -12.12 2.06 9.74
C GLY A 35 -10.94 1.28 10.34
N SER A 36 -10.31 1.80 11.41
CA SER A 36 -9.16 1.17 12.08
C SER A 36 -9.53 0.37 13.34
N MET A 37 -10.77 0.46 13.84
CA MET A 37 -11.16 -0.19 15.10
C MET A 37 -11.35 -1.71 14.99
N ARG A 38 -11.67 -2.24 13.81
CA ARG A 38 -11.97 -3.66 13.62
C ARG A 38 -11.24 -4.23 12.42
N VAL A 39 -10.50 -5.31 12.65
CA VAL A 39 -9.87 -6.09 11.59
C VAL A 39 -10.98 -6.81 10.81
N GLY A 40 -11.09 -6.55 9.51
CA GLY A 40 -12.14 -7.12 8.66
C GLY A 40 -12.11 -6.60 7.23
N PRO A 41 -12.93 -7.18 6.33
CA PRO A 41 -13.02 -6.74 4.94
C PRO A 41 -13.47 -5.28 4.86
N GLN A 42 -12.78 -4.47 4.06
CA GLN A 42 -13.15 -3.08 3.81
C GLN A 42 -14.25 -3.02 2.75
N ILE A 43 -15.38 -2.41 3.11
CA ILE A 43 -16.57 -2.19 2.29
C ILE A 43 -16.70 -0.67 2.08
N ASP A 44 -16.80 -0.25 0.82
CA ASP A 44 -16.74 1.16 0.39
C ASP A 44 -17.74 2.09 1.10
N LEU A 45 -18.91 1.58 1.52
CA LEU A 45 -19.97 2.37 2.15
C LEU A 45 -20.01 2.28 3.68
N LEU A 46 -19.20 1.40 4.30
CA LEU A 46 -19.34 1.05 5.72
C LEU A 46 -18.12 1.42 6.55
N ASN A 47 -16.94 0.90 6.20
CA ASN A 47 -15.71 1.03 7.00
C ASN A 47 -14.51 1.54 6.21
N LYS A 48 -14.64 1.76 4.89
CA LYS A 48 -13.54 2.29 4.10
C LYS A 48 -13.31 3.78 4.38
N LYS A 49 -12.06 4.14 4.65
CA LYS A 49 -11.65 5.54 4.82
C LYS A 49 -11.73 6.25 3.48
N THR A 50 -12.36 7.42 3.45
CA THR A 50 -12.55 8.18 2.20
C THR A 50 -12.19 9.64 2.42
N ILE A 51 -11.31 10.15 1.58
CA ILE A 51 -10.90 11.56 1.59
C ILE A 51 -11.94 12.38 0.85
N MET A 52 -12.41 13.43 1.53
CA MET A 52 -13.39 14.39 1.03
C MET A 52 -12.78 15.79 1.04
N VAL A 53 -13.04 16.58 -0.01
CA VAL A 53 -12.52 17.96 -0.14
C VAL A 53 -13.65 18.93 -0.52
N ALA A 54 -13.38 20.24 -0.43
CA ALA A 54 -14.28 21.26 -0.95
C ALA A 54 -14.43 21.12 -2.48
N LEU A 55 -15.57 21.55 -3.04
CA LEU A 55 -15.78 21.48 -4.49
C LEU A 55 -14.73 22.31 -5.26
N GLU A 56 -14.33 23.42 -4.68
CA GLU A 56 -13.33 24.36 -5.21
C GLU A 56 -11.96 23.70 -5.39
N ASP A 57 -11.58 22.80 -4.48
CA ASP A 57 -10.27 22.13 -4.48
C ASP A 57 -10.27 20.78 -5.20
N LEU A 58 -11.40 20.38 -5.80
CA LEU A 58 -11.57 19.03 -6.36
C LEU A 58 -10.55 18.72 -7.46
N GLU A 59 -10.36 19.64 -8.40
CA GLU A 59 -9.44 19.44 -9.52
C GLU A 59 -7.99 19.38 -9.05
N LYS A 60 -7.60 20.30 -8.17
CA LYS A 60 -6.27 20.36 -7.57
C LYS A 60 -5.95 19.08 -6.81
N THR A 61 -6.88 18.63 -5.96
CA THR A 61 -6.75 17.40 -5.18
C THR A 61 -6.63 16.18 -6.10
N ARG A 62 -7.39 16.13 -7.19
CA ARG A 62 -7.35 15.00 -8.13
C ARG A 62 -5.99 14.88 -8.82
N GLN A 63 -5.39 16.01 -9.22
CA GLN A 63 -4.05 16.03 -9.80
C GLN A 63 -3.01 15.55 -8.78
N VAL A 64 -3.05 16.10 -7.58
CA VAL A 64 -2.17 15.73 -6.46
C VAL A 64 -2.23 14.22 -6.17
N ILE A 65 -3.42 13.64 -6.09
CA ILE A 65 -3.59 12.22 -5.81
C ILE A 65 -3.11 11.36 -6.99
N ALA A 66 -3.33 11.78 -8.23
CA ALA A 66 -2.87 11.04 -9.41
C ALA A 66 -1.34 10.87 -9.40
N ASP A 67 -0.60 11.94 -9.11
CA ASP A 67 0.86 11.92 -9.01
C ASP A 67 1.35 10.95 -7.91
N VAL A 68 0.67 10.91 -6.77
CA VAL A 68 1.03 10.00 -5.67
C VAL A 68 0.78 8.55 -6.05
N VAL A 69 -0.37 8.25 -6.66
CA VAL A 69 -0.72 6.89 -7.09
C VAL A 69 0.24 6.39 -8.15
N GLU A 70 0.64 7.24 -9.10
CA GLU A 70 1.63 6.89 -10.13
C GLU A 70 3.00 6.57 -9.52
N ARG A 71 3.49 7.40 -8.58
CA ARG A 71 4.75 7.16 -7.88
C ARG A 71 4.71 5.90 -7.00
N ALA A 72 3.58 5.63 -6.36
CA ALA A 72 3.39 4.41 -5.57
C ALA A 72 3.43 3.16 -6.46
N ALA A 73 2.76 3.18 -7.61
CA ALA A 73 2.79 2.08 -8.57
C ALA A 73 4.20 1.77 -9.09
N ALA A 74 4.98 2.81 -9.44
CA ALA A 74 6.37 2.63 -9.87
C ALA A 74 7.26 1.99 -8.78
N THR A 75 6.98 2.30 -7.51
CA THR A 75 7.72 1.72 -6.37
C THR A 75 7.35 0.24 -6.16
N GLU A 76 6.09 -0.13 -6.34
CA GLU A 76 5.67 -1.54 -6.27
C GLU A 76 6.29 -2.41 -7.38
N GLU A 77 6.46 -1.86 -8.58
CA GLU A 77 7.08 -2.58 -9.71
C GLU A 77 8.54 -2.94 -9.43
N THR A 78 9.31 -2.00 -8.88
CA THR A 78 10.72 -2.24 -8.50
C THR A 78 10.84 -3.26 -7.37
N ALA A 79 9.94 -3.21 -6.38
CA ALA A 79 9.89 -4.20 -5.30
C ALA A 79 9.55 -5.62 -5.81
N ARG A 80 8.62 -5.74 -6.78
CA ARG A 80 8.30 -7.02 -7.43
C ARG A 80 9.47 -7.59 -8.21
N GLN A 81 10.21 -6.75 -8.94
CA GLN A 81 11.37 -7.19 -9.73
C GLN A 81 12.46 -7.78 -8.83
N TYR A 82 12.71 -7.18 -7.67
CA TYR A 82 13.65 -7.70 -6.67
C TYR A 82 13.21 -9.06 -6.08
N SER A 83 11.91 -9.24 -5.85
CA SER A 83 11.35 -10.48 -5.29
C SER A 83 11.57 -11.70 -6.21
N GLY A 84 11.46 -11.53 -7.53
CA GLY A 84 11.66 -12.62 -8.50
C GLY A 84 13.08 -13.17 -8.48
N ILE A 85 14.08 -12.28 -8.51
CA ILE A 85 15.50 -12.66 -8.46
C ILE A 85 15.83 -13.34 -7.14
N GLN A 86 15.29 -12.84 -6.02
CA GLN A 86 15.49 -13.47 -4.71
C GLN A 86 14.86 -14.86 -4.61
N LYS A 87 13.67 -15.09 -5.18
CA LYS A 87 13.07 -16.43 -5.24
C LYS A 87 13.93 -17.40 -6.04
N ILE A 88 14.46 -16.98 -7.19
CA ILE A 88 15.37 -17.81 -8.00
C ILE A 88 16.64 -18.12 -7.20
N ARG A 89 17.24 -17.12 -6.54
CA ARG A 89 18.42 -17.31 -5.68
C ARG A 89 18.14 -18.31 -4.58
N MET A 90 16.98 -18.21 -3.93
CA MET A 90 16.57 -19.11 -2.85
C MET A 90 16.40 -20.56 -3.33
N VAL A 91 15.87 -20.77 -4.54
CA VAL A 91 15.77 -22.10 -5.16
C VAL A 91 17.15 -22.65 -5.50
N ILE A 92 18.04 -21.82 -6.04
CA ILE A 92 19.43 -22.19 -6.36
C ILE A 92 20.16 -22.58 -5.07
N GLU A 93 20.09 -21.76 -4.02
CA GLU A 93 20.66 -22.06 -2.71
C GLU A 93 20.10 -23.36 -2.14
N ALA A 94 18.78 -23.59 -2.20
CA ALA A 94 18.17 -24.82 -1.74
C ALA A 94 18.65 -26.06 -2.51
N LEU A 95 18.85 -25.96 -3.83
CA LEU A 95 19.41 -27.03 -4.65
C LEU A 95 20.87 -27.32 -4.27
N PHE A 96 21.71 -26.29 -4.15
CA PHE A 96 23.13 -26.48 -3.80
C PHE A 96 23.31 -27.00 -2.37
N PHE A 97 22.64 -26.41 -1.38
CA PHE A 97 22.77 -26.82 0.02
C PHE A 97 22.00 -28.10 0.33
N GLY A 98 20.84 -28.34 -0.31
CA GLY A 98 20.10 -29.59 -0.20
C GLY A 98 20.82 -30.78 -0.84
N TRP A 99 21.59 -30.54 -1.91
CA TRP A 99 22.43 -31.57 -2.52
C TRP A 99 23.75 -31.81 -1.76
N PHE A 100 24.30 -30.76 -1.12
CA PHE A 100 25.59 -30.85 -0.41
C PHE A 100 25.47 -31.33 1.04
N MET A 101 24.26 -31.48 1.59
CA MET A 101 24.05 -31.94 2.96
C MET A 101 23.60 -33.41 2.95
N PRO A 102 24.51 -34.39 3.09
CA PRO A 102 24.13 -35.80 3.08
C PRO A 102 23.29 -36.10 4.32
N GLU A 103 22.16 -36.75 4.10
CA GLU A 103 21.23 -37.22 5.12
C GLU A 103 22.02 -38.00 6.20
N ARG A 104 22.02 -37.50 7.45
CA ARG A 104 22.57 -38.26 8.58
C ARG A 104 21.66 -39.46 8.81
N LYS A 105 21.99 -40.60 8.18
CA LYS A 105 21.39 -41.91 8.47
C LYS A 105 21.45 -42.15 9.97
N GLN A 106 20.32 -42.01 10.65
CA GLN A 106 20.16 -42.57 11.99
C GLN A 106 20.16 -44.09 11.83
N ARG A 107 21.28 -44.73 12.21
CA ARG A 107 21.35 -46.18 12.37
C ARG A 107 20.41 -46.56 13.52
N LYS A 108 19.46 -47.46 13.23
CA LYS A 108 18.73 -48.25 14.23
C LYS A 108 19.70 -49.15 15.00
#